data_AF-X1RNS5-F1
#
_entry.id   AF-X1RNS5-F1
#
_cell.length_a   1.000
_cell.length_b   1.000
_cell.length_c   1.000
_cell.angle_alpha   90.00
_cell.angle_beta   90.00
_cell.angle_gamma   90.00
#
_symmetry.space_group_name_H-M   'P 1'
#
loop_
_entity.id
_entity.type
_entity.pdbx_description
1 polymer ?
#
loop_
_entity_poly.entity_id
_entity_poly.type
_entity_poly.pdbx_seq_one_letter_code
_entity_poly.pdbx_strand_id
1 'polypeptide(L)'
;MGEEVSDECLAFLKAVSEMMPEKCKIPGGPPTRTIEIAGAKIEIPSAEVEKLSGEYHELTFEEKVAKMEEESTWLRNMSAGWIGSVLPFYEPGTPEFEKARKSYAHSVAEGIVAKYAA
;
A
#
# COMPACT_ATOMS: atom_id res chain seq x y z
N MET A 1 21.22 10.98 4.24
CA MET A 1 21.35 10.16 5.46
C MET A 1 20.05 9.39 5.58
N GLY A 2 20.04 8.13 5.16
CA GLY A 2 18.87 7.27 5.36
C GLY A 2 18.96 6.75 6.78
N GLU A 3 18.01 7.13 7.63
CA GLU A 3 17.85 6.45 8.92
C GLU A 3 17.45 5.01 8.61
N GLU A 4 18.30 4.06 9.00
CA GLU A 4 17.98 2.63 8.95
C GLU A 4 16.71 2.39 9.76
N VAL A 5 15.69 1.84 9.12
CA VAL A 5 14.46 1.41 9.79
C VAL A 5 14.87 0.36 10.82
N SER A 6 14.65 0.63 12.12
CA SER A 6 15.09 -0.26 13.19
C SER A 6 14.45 -1.65 13.06
N ASP A 7 15.18 -2.69 13.48
CA ASP A 7 14.67 -4.07 13.48
C ASP A 7 13.35 -4.22 14.26
N GLU A 8 13.15 -3.38 15.29
CA GLU A 8 11.89 -3.31 16.04
C GLU A 8 10.73 -2.75 15.20
N CYS A 9 11.01 -1.74 14.36
CA CYS A 9 10.04 -1.23 13.40
C CYS A 9 9.69 -2.32 12.38
N LEU A 10 10.69 -2.98 11.78
CA LEU A 10 10.45 -4.09 10.84
C LEU A 10 9.64 -5.25 11.45
N ALA A 11 9.94 -5.63 12.70
CA ALA A 11 9.20 -6.65 13.43
C ALA A 11 7.74 -6.24 13.68
N PHE A 12 7.50 -4.97 14.04
CA PHE A 12 6.15 -4.44 14.24
C PHE A 12 5.34 -4.41 12.93
N LEU A 13 5.96 -3.94 11.84
CA LEU A 13 5.36 -3.91 10.51
C LEU A 13 4.92 -5.31 10.06
N LYS A 14 5.79 -6.30 10.30
CA LYS A 14 5.51 -7.71 10.01
C LYS A 14 4.33 -8.23 10.85
N ALA A 15 4.34 -7.99 12.16
CA ALA A 15 3.27 -8.44 13.06
C ALA A 15 1.90 -7.85 12.68
N VAL A 16 1.86 -6.55 12.34
CA VAL A 16 0.61 -5.90 11.90
C VAL A 16 0.16 -6.47 10.56
N SER A 17 1.09 -6.71 9.64
CA SER A 17 0.74 -7.32 8.35
C SER A 17 0.19 -8.74 8.47
N GLU A 18 0.70 -9.55 9.41
CA GLU A 18 0.17 -10.90 9.66
C GLU A 18 -1.27 -10.86 10.22
N MET A 19 -1.64 -9.79 10.95
CA MET A 19 -2.99 -9.61 11.50
C MET A 19 -4.02 -9.05 10.50
N MET A 20 -3.58 -8.30 9.49
CA MET A 20 -4.45 -7.63 8.51
C MET A 20 -5.36 -8.59 7.69
N PRO A 21 -4.87 -9.72 7.12
CA PRO A 21 -5.72 -10.59 6.29
C PRO A 21 -6.84 -11.28 7.07
N GLU A 22 -6.76 -11.38 8.40
CA GLU A 22 -7.85 -11.92 9.21
C GLU A 22 -8.98 -10.89 9.41
N LYS A 23 -8.64 -9.59 9.45
CA LYS A 23 -9.60 -8.48 9.63
C LYS A 23 -10.13 -7.89 8.32
N CYS A 24 -9.41 -8.06 7.21
CA CYS A 24 -9.76 -7.50 5.91
C CYS A 24 -10.61 -8.42 5.02
N LYS A 25 -10.90 -9.67 5.44
CA LYS A 25 -11.81 -10.56 4.71
C LYS A 25 -13.24 -10.02 4.80
N ILE A 26 -13.68 -9.31 3.75
CA ILE A 26 -15.08 -8.96 3.52
C ILE A 26 -15.73 -10.15 2.79
N PRO A 27 -16.65 -10.90 3.43
CA PRO A 27 -17.41 -11.94 2.73
C PRO A 27 -18.20 -11.29 1.58
N GLY A 28 -17.97 -11.72 0.34
CA GLY A 28 -18.61 -11.16 -0.86
C GLY A 28 -17.97 -9.88 -1.41
N GLY A 29 -16.79 -9.50 -0.93
CA GLY A 29 -16.00 -8.41 -1.51
C GLY A 29 -15.52 -8.70 -2.93
N PRO A 30 -15.11 -7.67 -3.70
CA PRO A 30 -14.53 -7.85 -5.03
C PRO A 30 -13.28 -8.74 -4.94
N PRO A 31 -12.98 -9.52 -6.00
CA PRO A 31 -11.85 -10.45 -5.99
C PRO A 31 -10.55 -9.72 -5.67
N THR A 32 -9.82 -10.21 -4.67
CA THR A 32 -8.51 -9.68 -4.26
C THR A 32 -7.36 -10.59 -4.70
N ARG A 33 -6.18 -10.00 -4.86
CA ARG A 33 -4.90 -10.69 -5.02
C ARG A 33 -4.00 -10.36 -3.84
N THR A 34 -3.36 -11.36 -3.26
CA THR A 34 -2.37 -11.13 -2.20
C THR A 34 -1.01 -10.86 -2.82
N ILE A 35 -0.36 -9.79 -2.37
CA ILE A 35 1.05 -9.53 -2.66
C ILE A 35 1.85 -9.40 -1.38
N GLU A 36 3.16 -9.56 -1.51
CA GLU A 36 4.09 -9.32 -0.42
C GLU A 36 4.91 -8.08 -0.78
N ILE A 37 4.86 -7.05 0.05
CA ILE A 37 5.65 -5.81 -0.07
C ILE A 37 6.42 -5.65 1.23
N ALA A 38 7.76 -5.60 1.17
CA ALA A 38 8.62 -5.43 2.35
C ALA A 38 8.30 -6.41 3.50
N GLY A 39 7.95 -7.67 3.17
CA GLY A 39 7.56 -8.69 4.14
C GLY A 39 6.11 -8.60 4.63
N ALA A 40 5.35 -7.61 4.19
CA ALA A 40 3.94 -7.45 4.50
C ALA A 40 3.04 -8.05 3.40
N LYS A 41 2.11 -8.93 3.78
CA LYS A 41 1.03 -9.43 2.92
C LYS A 41 -0.09 -8.40 2.83
N ILE A 42 -0.35 -7.92 1.62
CA ILE A 42 -1.40 -6.94 1.30
C ILE A 42 -2.39 -7.57 0.33
N GLU A 43 -3.67 -7.51 0.67
CA GLU A 43 -4.76 -7.89 -0.23
C GLU A 43 -5.16 -6.69 -1.10
N ILE A 44 -5.03 -6.86 -2.41
CA ILE A 44 -5.26 -5.80 -3.39
C ILE A 44 -6.48 -6.14 -4.22
N PRO A 45 -7.42 -5.22 -4.45
CA PRO A 45 -8.50 -5.41 -5.41
C PRO A 45 -7.95 -5.72 -6.80
N SER A 46 -8.49 -6.76 -7.46
CA SER A 46 -8.03 -7.16 -8.80
C SER A 46 -8.16 -6.03 -9.82
N ALA A 47 -9.17 -5.16 -9.67
CA ALA A 47 -9.37 -3.98 -10.50
C ALA A 47 -8.16 -3.02 -10.52
N GLU A 48 -7.44 -2.89 -9.41
CA GLU A 48 -6.24 -2.05 -9.34
C GLU A 48 -5.08 -2.65 -10.13
N VAL A 49 -5.01 -3.99 -10.19
CA VAL A 49 -4.01 -4.71 -10.99
C VAL A 49 -4.38 -4.66 -12.47
N GLU A 50 -5.66 -4.77 -12.80
CA GLU A 50 -6.15 -4.73 -14.19
C GLU A 50 -5.86 -3.39 -14.87
N LYS A 51 -5.94 -2.28 -14.13
CA LYS A 51 -5.54 -0.95 -14.61
C LYS A 51 -4.09 -0.92 -15.09
N LEU A 52 -3.18 -1.64 -14.45
CA LEU A 52 -1.76 -1.69 -14.84
C LEU A 52 -1.53 -2.35 -16.20
N SER A 53 -2.27 -3.43 -16.46
CA SER A 53 -2.20 -4.17 -17.74
C SER A 53 -3.05 -3.56 -18.86
N GLY A 54 -4.02 -2.72 -18.52
CA GLY A 54 -4.93 -2.07 -19.47
C GLY A 54 -4.63 -0.58 -19.60
N GLU A 55 -5.32 0.22 -18.79
CA GLU A 55 -5.32 1.70 -18.85
C GLU A 55 -3.92 2.32 -18.74
N TYR A 56 -3.00 1.66 -18.04
CA TYR A 56 -1.66 2.19 -17.78
C TYR A 56 -0.58 1.46 -18.59
N HIS A 57 -0.91 0.58 -19.54
CA HIS A 57 0.09 -0.31 -20.15
C HIS A 57 1.26 0.42 -20.84
N GLU A 58 0.97 1.53 -21.52
CA GLU A 58 1.94 2.39 -22.24
C GLU A 58 2.73 3.33 -21.34
N LEU A 59 2.36 3.45 -20.06
CA LEU A 59 3.03 4.33 -19.13
C LEU A 59 4.34 3.71 -18.65
N THR A 60 5.32 4.57 -18.37
CA THR A 60 6.56 4.20 -17.69
C THR A 60 6.28 3.71 -16.28
N PHE A 61 7.27 3.07 -15.66
CA PHE A 61 7.17 2.63 -14.26
C PHE A 61 6.77 3.78 -13.33
N GLU A 62 7.45 4.92 -13.43
CA GLU A 62 7.22 6.10 -12.59
C GLU A 62 5.83 6.71 -12.83
N GLU A 63 5.37 6.76 -14.09
CA GLU A 63 4.03 7.24 -14.44
C GLU A 63 2.93 6.30 -13.94
N LYS A 64 3.15 4.98 -13.97
CA LYS A 64 2.23 3.98 -13.39
C LYS A 64 2.08 4.19 -11.89
N VAL A 65 3.20 4.39 -11.18
CA VAL A 65 3.20 4.67 -9.74
C VAL A 65 2.45 5.96 -9.45
N ALA A 66 2.77 7.05 -10.16
CA ALA A 66 2.12 8.34 -9.97
C ALA A 66 0.60 8.29 -10.23
N LYS A 67 0.16 7.62 -11.31
CA LYS A 67 -1.27 7.43 -11.58
C LYS A 67 -1.98 6.63 -10.51
N MET A 68 -1.37 5.54 -10.02
CA MET A 68 -1.95 4.77 -8.91
C MET A 68 -2.09 5.62 -7.66
N GLU A 69 -1.08 6.43 -7.31
CA GLU A 69 -1.16 7.34 -6.17
C GLU A 69 -2.26 8.39 -6.30
N GLU A 70 -2.50 8.89 -7.51
CA GLU A 70 -3.51 9.90 -7.81
C GLU A 70 -4.94 9.32 -7.81
N GLU A 71 -5.16 8.26 -8.60
CA GLU A 71 -6.50 7.75 -8.93
C GLU A 71 -7.00 6.68 -7.95
N SER A 72 -6.12 6.00 -7.23
CA SER A 72 -6.52 4.88 -6.36
C SER A 72 -7.06 5.34 -5.02
N THR A 73 -8.39 5.41 -4.93
CA THR A 73 -9.08 5.62 -3.64
C THR A 73 -8.80 4.47 -2.66
N TRP A 74 -8.67 3.24 -3.16
CA TRP A 74 -8.29 2.09 -2.34
C TRP A 74 -6.91 2.30 -1.70
N LEU A 75 -5.89 2.65 -2.49
CA LEU A 75 -4.53 2.85 -2.00
C LEU A 75 -4.48 3.94 -0.93
N ARG A 76 -5.21 5.04 -1.17
CA ARG A 76 -5.33 6.15 -0.22
C ARG A 76 -5.94 5.73 1.11
N ASN A 77 -7.06 5.02 1.06
CA ASN A 77 -7.80 4.58 2.26
C ASN A 77 -7.03 3.49 3.02
N MET A 78 -6.46 2.52 2.30
CA MET A 78 -5.67 1.44 2.89
C MET A 78 -4.43 2.01 3.59
N SER A 79 -3.72 2.95 2.95
CA SER A 79 -2.56 3.62 3.55
C SER A 79 -2.95 4.45 4.77
N ALA A 80 -4.06 5.17 4.72
CA ALA A 80 -4.55 5.93 5.89
C ALA A 80 -4.92 5.01 7.06
N GLY A 81 -5.63 3.92 6.79
CA GLY A 81 -6.01 2.94 7.81
C GLY A 81 -4.80 2.24 8.42
N TRP A 82 -3.79 1.93 7.61
CA TRP A 82 -2.54 1.35 8.07
C TRP A 82 -1.76 2.32 8.95
N ILE A 83 -1.53 3.56 8.50
CA ILE A 83 -0.82 4.57 9.30
C ILE A 83 -1.57 4.86 10.61
N GLY A 84 -2.89 4.99 10.58
CA GLY A 84 -3.68 5.20 11.79
C GLY A 84 -3.63 4.02 12.77
N SER A 85 -3.40 2.80 12.29
CA SER A 85 -3.31 1.60 13.14
C SER A 85 -1.90 1.36 13.68
N VAL A 86 -0.88 1.63 12.85
CA VAL A 86 0.54 1.32 13.11
C VAL A 86 1.24 2.47 13.81
N LEU A 87 0.91 3.70 13.42
CA LEU A 87 1.52 4.92 13.93
C LEU A 87 0.45 5.79 14.59
N PRO A 88 -0.19 5.31 15.68
CA PRO A 88 -1.34 5.99 16.31
C PRO A 88 -0.99 7.35 16.92
N PHE A 89 0.30 7.68 17.00
CA PHE A 89 0.80 8.98 17.43
C PHE A 89 0.76 10.05 16.34
N TYR A 90 0.57 9.69 15.07
CA TYR A 90 0.28 10.64 14.01
C TYR A 90 -1.22 10.88 13.90
N GLU A 91 -1.65 12.10 14.19
CA GLU A 91 -3.08 12.47 14.14
C GLU A 91 -3.54 12.64 12.68
N PRO A 92 -4.66 12.01 12.25
CA PRO A 92 -5.17 12.16 10.90
C PRO A 92 -5.40 13.62 10.51
N GLY A 93 -4.94 13.99 9.31
CA GLY A 93 -5.03 15.37 8.81
C GLY A 93 -3.87 16.27 9.21
N THR A 94 -2.91 15.79 10.01
CA THR A 94 -1.64 16.50 10.25
C THR A 94 -0.68 16.35 9.07
N PRO A 95 0.23 17.32 8.85
CA PRO A 95 1.28 17.20 7.83
C PRO A 95 2.13 15.92 7.97
N GLU A 96 2.41 15.50 9.19
CA GLU A 96 3.19 14.30 9.51
C GLU A 96 2.44 13.03 9.12
N PHE A 97 1.15 12.95 9.47
CA PHE A 97 0.29 11.84 9.05
C PHE A 97 0.19 11.76 7.52
N GLU A 98 -0.06 12.90 6.85
CA GLU A 98 -0.17 12.92 5.39
C GLU A 98 1.14 12.57 4.70
N LYS A 99 2.29 12.97 5.27
CA LYS A 99 3.61 12.57 4.77
C LYS A 99 3.82 11.07 4.91
N ALA A 100 3.52 10.50 6.07
CA ALA A 100 3.67 9.07 6.33
C ALA A 100 2.72 8.23 5.45
N ARG A 101 1.46 8.68 5.31
CA ARG A 101 0.46 8.08 4.42
C ARG A 101 0.90 8.09 2.96
N LYS A 102 1.40 9.22 2.46
CA LYS A 102 1.91 9.32 1.08
C LYS A 102 3.12 8.42 0.87
N SER A 103 4.08 8.41 1.79
CA SER A 103 5.27 7.57 1.69
C SER A 103 4.92 6.08 1.65
N TYR A 104 3.96 5.65 2.48
CA TYR A 104 3.49 4.27 2.49
C TYR A 104 2.70 3.93 1.22
N ALA A 105 1.80 4.82 0.77
CA ALA A 105 1.07 4.67 -0.49
C ALA A 105 2.02 4.51 -1.68
N HIS A 106 3.07 5.33 -1.74
CA HIS A 106 4.10 5.25 -2.77
C HIS A 106 4.79 3.88 -2.78
N SER A 107 5.29 3.43 -1.62
CA SER A 107 5.98 2.13 -1.48
C SER A 107 5.08 0.97 -1.90
N VAL A 108 3.78 1.06 -1.58
CA VAL A 108 2.80 0.06 -1.98
C VAL A 108 2.60 0.10 -3.50
N ALA A 109 2.38 1.28 -4.08
CA ALA A 109 2.24 1.44 -5.53
C ALA A 109 3.46 0.88 -6.29
N GLU A 110 4.67 1.23 -5.87
CA GLU A 110 5.91 0.69 -6.45
C GLU A 110 5.94 -0.84 -6.42
N GLY A 111 5.60 -1.46 -5.29
CA GLY A 111 5.56 -2.92 -5.17
C GLY A 111 4.50 -3.58 -6.07
N ILE A 112 3.38 -2.92 -6.29
CA ILE A 112 2.33 -3.41 -7.21
C ILE A 112 2.82 -3.32 -8.65
N VAL A 113 3.33 -2.15 -9.06
CA VAL A 113 3.83 -1.93 -10.42
C VAL A 113 4.98 -2.88 -10.71
N ALA A 114 5.94 -3.04 -9.80
CA ALA A 114 7.08 -3.95 -9.98
C ALA A 114 6.64 -5.41 -10.14
N LYS A 115 5.55 -5.82 -9.49
CA LYS A 115 5.05 -7.20 -9.54
C LYS A 115 4.17 -7.49 -10.75
N TYR A 116 3.42 -6.51 -11.26
CA TYR A 116 2.37 -6.74 -12.26
C TYR A 116 2.51 -5.96 -13.56
N ALA A 117 3.45 -5.01 -13.65
CA ALA A 117 3.72 -4.25 -14.87
C ALA A 117 4.91 -4.79 -15.68
N ALA A 118 5.39 -6.00 -15.37
CA ALA A 118 6.47 -6.72 -16.06
C ALA A 118 5.96 -7.58 -17.22
#